data_AF-A0A8S1DN99-F1
#
_entry.id   AF-A0A8S1DN99-F1
#
_cell.length_a   1.000
_cell.length_b   1.000
_cell.length_c   1.000
_cell.angle_alpha   90.00
_cell.angle_beta   90.00
_cell.angle_gamma   90.00
#
_symmetry.space_group_name_H-M   'P 1'
#
loop_
_entity.id
_entity.type
_entity.pdbx_description
1 polymer ?
#
loop_
_entity_poly.entity_id
_entity_poly.type
_entity_poly.pdbx_seq_one_letter_code
_entity_poly.pdbx_strand_id
1 'polypeptide(L)'
;MVGDEASKLRSMLEVNYPMENGIVKNWPDMCHVWDYTFGPNKMDIDPKECKILLTEPPMNPTKNREKMIEVMFEKYGFAGAYIAIQAVLTLYAQGLLSGVVVDSGDGVTHICPVYEEFALPHLTRRLDIAGRDITRYLIKLLLLRGYAFNHTADFETVRMMKEKLCYIGYNIETEQKLSLETTVLVEPYTVSCTQFHCKHTYRLGPEDHIQLKKGSAANFLEDLPQS
;
A
#
# COMPACT_ATOMS: atom_id res chain seq x y z
N MET A 1 -10.34 18.69 2.24
CA MET A 1 -10.74 17.52 3.07
C MET A 1 -9.59 16.53 3.06
N VAL A 2 -9.36 15.80 4.15
CA VAL A 2 -8.19 14.91 4.29
C VAL A 2 -8.63 13.58 4.90
N GLY A 3 -7.98 12.47 4.52
CA GLY A 3 -8.17 11.16 5.16
C GLY A 3 -9.59 10.60 5.00
N ASP A 4 -10.14 10.11 6.11
CA ASP A 4 -11.44 9.41 6.15
C ASP A 4 -12.59 10.25 5.61
N GLU A 5 -12.56 11.56 5.86
CA GLU A 5 -13.58 12.50 5.38
C GLU A 5 -13.53 12.66 3.86
N ALA A 6 -12.32 12.76 3.29
CA ALA A 6 -12.13 12.81 1.85
C ALA A 6 -12.51 11.47 1.18
N SER A 7 -12.26 10.35 1.87
CA SER A 7 -12.64 9.02 1.37
C SER A 7 -14.16 8.85 1.25
N LYS A 8 -14.93 9.32 2.24
CA LYS A 8 -16.41 9.25 2.23
C LYS A 8 -17.04 10.02 1.07
N LEU A 9 -16.45 11.15 0.69
CA LEU A 9 -16.95 12.02 -0.38
C LEU A 9 -16.12 11.92 -1.67
N ARG A 10 -15.36 10.84 -1.84
CA ARG A 10 -14.44 10.65 -2.98
C ARG A 10 -15.14 10.76 -4.33
N SER A 11 -16.41 10.36 -4.44
CA SER A 11 -17.16 10.47 -5.70
C SER A 11 -17.47 11.92 -6.10
N MET A 12 -17.38 12.86 -5.16
CA MET A 12 -17.66 14.29 -5.36
C MET A 12 -16.38 15.14 -5.38
N LEU A 13 -15.21 14.54 -5.16
CA LEU A 13 -13.94 15.23 -4.97
C LEU A 13 -12.87 14.68 -5.91
N GLU A 14 -12.01 15.56 -6.41
CA GLU A 14 -10.74 15.15 -7.01
C GLU A 14 -9.73 14.88 -5.89
N VAL A 15 -9.28 13.62 -5.78
CA VAL A 15 -8.42 13.17 -4.68
C VAL A 15 -6.98 12.97 -5.16
N ASN A 16 -6.07 13.71 -4.53
CA ASN A 16 -4.63 13.61 -4.77
C ASN A 16 -3.92 12.85 -3.64
N TYR A 17 -2.80 12.19 -3.98
CA TYR A 17 -1.93 11.54 -3.00
C TYR A 17 -0.59 12.31 -2.93
N PRO A 18 -0.20 12.86 -1.78
CA PRO A 18 1.04 13.63 -1.66
C PRO A 18 2.30 12.76 -1.72
N MET A 19 2.16 11.45 -1.51
CA MET A 19 3.25 10.48 -1.51
C MET A 19 3.08 9.46 -2.63
N GLU A 20 4.18 9.18 -3.34
CA GLU A 20 4.27 8.17 -4.38
C GLU A 20 5.46 7.27 -4.09
N ASN A 21 5.22 5.95 -4.03
CA ASN A 21 6.22 4.92 -3.76
C ASN A 21 7.11 5.24 -2.53
N GLY A 22 6.47 5.72 -1.46
CA GLY A 22 7.12 6.10 -0.20
C GLY A 22 7.79 7.48 -0.18
N ILE A 23 7.85 8.18 -1.31
CA ILE A 23 8.51 9.49 -1.43
C ILE A 23 7.47 10.61 -1.49
N VAL A 24 7.67 11.67 -0.71
CA VAL A 24 6.84 12.89 -0.78
C VAL A 24 7.09 13.61 -2.10
N LYS A 25 6.03 13.79 -2.89
CA LYS A 25 6.05 14.52 -4.17
C LYS A 25 5.40 15.89 -4.06
N ASN A 26 4.29 15.99 -3.33
CA ASN A 26 3.55 17.25 -3.14
C ASN A 26 3.60 17.68 -1.67
N TRP A 27 4.47 18.64 -1.37
CA TRP A 27 4.67 19.18 -0.02
C TRP A 27 3.47 20.00 0.51
N PRO A 28 2.82 20.87 -0.28
CA PRO A 28 1.57 21.50 0.11
C PRO A 28 0.48 20.51 0.57
N ASP A 29 0.24 19.45 -0.20
CA ASP A 29 -0.76 18.44 0.17
C ASP A 29 -0.30 17.63 1.40
N MET A 30 1.00 17.34 1.51
CA MET A 30 1.55 16.67 2.70
C MET A 30 1.38 17.51 3.96
N CYS A 31 1.55 18.83 3.85
CA CYS A 31 1.29 19.78 4.90
C CYS A 31 -0.17 19.72 5.37
N HIS A 32 -1.13 19.65 4.45
CA HIS A 32 -2.53 19.46 4.82
C HIS A 32 -2.80 18.13 5.53
N VAL A 33 -2.09 17.07 5.15
CA VAL A 33 -2.13 15.78 5.87
C VAL A 33 -1.62 15.90 7.30
N TRP A 34 -0.50 16.59 7.50
CA TRP A 34 0.04 16.84 8.84
C TRP A 34 -0.84 17.78 9.67
N ASP A 35 -1.39 18.84 9.08
CA ASP A 35 -2.34 19.75 9.74
C ASP A 35 -3.57 18.97 10.25
N TYR A 36 -4.10 18.04 9.43
CA TYR A 36 -5.20 17.16 9.84
C TYR A 36 -4.80 16.17 10.94
N THR A 37 -3.55 15.69 10.93
CA THR A 37 -3.04 14.71 11.91
C THR A 37 -2.79 15.34 13.28
N PHE A 38 -2.13 16.50 13.34
CA PHE A 38 -1.83 17.18 14.59
C PHE A 38 -3.03 17.96 15.13
N GLY A 39 -3.92 18.38 14.26
CA GLY A 39 -5.11 19.15 14.61
C GLY A 39 -6.14 18.37 15.44
N PRO A 40 -7.25 19.05 15.80
CA PRO A 40 -8.25 18.55 16.73
C PRO A 40 -9.01 17.31 16.25
N ASN A 41 -8.98 17.05 14.94
CA ASN A 41 -9.69 15.91 14.36
C ASN A 41 -9.02 14.56 14.63
N LYS A 42 -7.72 14.54 14.99
CA LYS A 42 -6.95 13.30 15.18
C LYS A 42 -6.19 13.28 16.50
N MET A 43 -5.14 14.09 16.66
CA MET A 43 -4.29 14.06 17.86
C MET A 43 -4.62 15.16 18.88
N ASP A 44 -5.14 16.30 18.42
CA ASP A 44 -5.44 17.47 19.26
C ASP A 44 -4.26 17.90 20.15
N ILE A 45 -3.10 18.10 19.52
CA ILE A 45 -1.86 18.49 20.21
C ILE A 45 -1.37 19.87 19.77
N ASP A 46 -0.70 20.58 20.67
CA ASP A 46 0.17 21.70 20.29
C ASP A 46 1.56 21.15 19.92
N PRO A 47 1.98 21.23 18.64
CA PRO A 47 3.31 20.80 18.22
C PRO A 47 4.45 21.41 19.03
N LYS A 48 4.30 22.65 19.53
CA LYS A 48 5.37 23.38 20.23
C LYS A 48 5.74 22.77 21.57
N GLU A 49 4.80 22.08 22.22
CA GLU A 49 5.02 21.42 23.50
C GLU A 49 5.48 19.95 23.34
N CYS A 50 5.54 19.47 22.09
CA CYS A 50 5.78 18.07 21.77
C CYS A 50 7.13 17.85 21.07
N LYS A 51 7.57 16.59 21.07
CA LYS A 51 8.65 16.08 20.20
C LYS A 51 8.04 15.10 19.21
N ILE A 52 8.60 15.04 18.01
CA ILE A 52 8.09 14.18 16.94
C ILE A 52 9.12 13.15 16.50
N LEU A 53 8.67 11.91 16.30
CA LEU A 53 9.42 10.87 15.61
C LEU A 53 8.72 10.57 14.29
N LEU A 54 9.45 10.72 13.20
CA LEU A 54 8.99 10.45 11.85
C LEU A 54 9.72 9.24 11.28
N THR A 55 9.07 8.56 10.36
CA THR A 55 9.65 7.41 9.65
C THR A 55 9.88 7.75 8.19
N GLU A 56 11.01 7.33 7.63
CA GLU A 56 11.27 7.41 6.19
C GLU A 56 11.56 6.04 5.58
N PRO A 57 11.26 5.84 4.28
CA PRO A 57 11.65 4.63 3.58
C PRO A 57 13.17 4.57 3.41
N PRO A 58 13.73 3.36 3.19
CA PRO A 58 15.15 3.25 2.89
C PRO A 58 15.49 3.96 1.57
N MET A 59 16.70 4.52 1.49
CA MET A 59 17.19 5.28 0.32
C MET A 59 16.41 6.56 -0.03
N ASN A 60 15.78 7.21 0.95
CA ASN A 60 15.18 8.54 0.74
C ASN A 60 16.27 9.59 0.42
N PRO A 61 16.09 10.45 -0.60
CA PRO A 61 17.02 11.54 -0.88
C PRO A 61 17.19 12.48 0.31
N THR A 62 18.44 12.89 0.60
CA THR A 62 18.76 13.80 1.70
C THR A 62 17.97 15.11 1.62
N LYS A 63 17.73 15.63 0.42
CA LYS A 63 16.90 16.83 0.20
C LYS A 63 15.47 16.69 0.75
N ASN A 64 14.86 15.51 0.63
CA ASN A 64 13.52 15.29 1.17
C ASN A 64 13.57 15.23 2.69
N ARG A 65 14.62 14.62 3.24
CA ARG A 65 14.85 14.56 4.69
C ARG A 65 15.06 15.96 5.27
N GLU A 66 15.87 16.79 4.63
CA GLU A 66 16.07 18.20 4.99
C GLU A 66 14.75 18.97 4.96
N LYS A 67 13.97 18.84 3.87
CA LYS A 67 12.70 19.54 3.74
C LYS A 67 11.67 19.10 4.80
N MET A 68 11.68 17.82 5.16
CA MET A 68 10.82 17.31 6.23
C MET A 68 11.17 17.94 7.58
N ILE A 69 12.46 18.05 7.90
CA ILE A 69 12.95 18.69 9.13
C ILE A 69 12.62 20.18 9.13
N GLU A 70 12.88 20.88 8.02
CA GLU A 70 12.55 22.30 7.83
C GLU A 70 11.06 22.54 8.14
N VAL A 71 10.16 21.75 7.56
CA VAL A 71 8.72 21.89 7.82
C VAL A 71 8.37 21.65 9.29
N MET A 72 8.95 20.63 9.94
CA MET A 72 8.65 20.32 11.34
C MET A 72 9.09 21.41 12.31
N PHE A 73 10.24 22.05 12.06
CA PHE A 73 10.72 23.13 12.91
C PHE A 73 10.15 24.49 12.53
N GLU A 74 10.16 24.87 11.25
CA GLU A 74 9.76 26.22 10.83
C GLU A 74 8.25 26.41 10.77
N LYS A 75 7.50 25.42 10.25
CA LYS A 75 6.04 25.52 10.14
C LYS A 75 5.36 25.15 11.46
N TYR A 76 5.72 24.01 12.04
CA TYR A 76 5.03 23.48 13.23
C TYR A 76 5.66 23.89 14.55
N GLY A 77 6.98 24.14 14.59
CA GLY A 77 7.65 24.59 15.81
C GLY A 77 7.88 23.49 16.84
N PHE A 78 8.01 22.22 16.43
CA PHE A 78 8.28 21.11 17.37
C PHE A 78 9.57 21.35 18.18
N ALA A 79 9.56 20.97 19.46
CA ALA A 79 10.72 21.10 20.34
C ALA A 79 11.88 20.16 19.97
N GLY A 80 11.60 19.09 19.24
CA GLY A 80 12.60 18.17 18.72
C GLY A 80 12.00 17.21 17.69
N ALA A 81 12.78 16.87 16.68
CA ALA A 81 12.39 15.94 15.63
C ALA A 81 13.46 14.86 15.44
N TYR A 82 13.04 13.60 15.31
CA TYR A 82 13.91 12.48 14.94
C TYR A 82 13.32 11.75 13.72
N ILE A 83 14.18 11.39 12.76
CA ILE A 83 13.77 10.64 11.57
C ILE A 83 14.46 9.28 11.60
N ALA A 84 13.64 8.23 11.68
CA ALA A 84 14.05 6.85 11.74
C ALA A 84 13.74 6.11 10.43
N ILE A 85 14.56 5.12 10.09
CA ILE A 85 14.31 4.24 8.94
C ILE A 85 13.25 3.20 9.35
N GLN A 86 12.21 3.03 8.52
CA GLN A 86 11.10 2.10 8.79
C GLN A 86 11.58 0.68 9.14
N ALA A 87 12.50 0.12 8.35
CA ALA A 87 13.04 -1.22 8.55
C ALA A 87 13.83 -1.41 9.86
N VAL A 88 14.51 -0.37 10.34
CA VAL A 88 15.25 -0.48 11.61
C VAL A 88 14.28 -0.51 12.78
N LEU A 89 13.22 0.31 12.73
CA LEU A 89 12.18 0.33 13.77
C LEU A 89 11.42 -1.00 13.88
N THR A 90 11.18 -1.70 12.78
CA THR A 90 10.48 -3.00 12.82
C THR A 90 11.30 -4.09 13.50
N LEU A 91 12.63 -4.10 13.31
CA LEU A 91 13.52 -5.01 14.05
C LEU A 91 13.58 -4.65 15.53
N TYR A 92 13.66 -3.35 15.85
CA TYR A 92 13.65 -2.89 17.23
C TYR A 92 12.37 -3.25 17.97
N ALA A 93 11.21 -3.19 17.29
CA ALA A 93 9.94 -3.64 17.86
C ALA A 93 9.95 -5.13 18.25
N GLN A 94 10.82 -5.94 17.63
CA GLN A 94 10.99 -7.36 17.93
C GLN A 94 12.16 -7.65 18.89
N GLY A 95 12.92 -6.62 19.31
CA GLY A 95 14.12 -6.79 20.11
C GLY A 95 15.29 -7.42 19.34
N LEU A 96 15.29 -7.31 18.00
CA LEU A 96 16.35 -7.80 17.13
C LEU A 96 17.24 -6.64 16.70
N LEU A 97 18.56 -6.86 16.74
CA LEU A 97 19.57 -5.90 16.28
C LEU A 97 20.04 -6.17 14.84
N SER A 98 19.91 -7.43 14.40
CA SER A 98 20.32 -7.90 13.09
C SER A 98 19.20 -8.73 12.46
N GLY A 99 18.96 -8.55 11.17
CA GLY A 99 17.92 -9.26 10.44
C GLY A 99 17.70 -8.70 9.05
N VAL A 100 16.86 -9.39 8.26
CA VAL A 100 16.41 -8.89 6.96
C VAL A 100 14.93 -8.57 7.08
N VAL A 101 14.58 -7.31 6.84
CA VAL A 101 13.20 -6.86 6.84
C VAL A 101 12.68 -6.84 5.42
N VAL A 102 11.56 -7.51 5.20
CA VAL A 102 10.77 -7.39 3.97
C VAL A 102 9.53 -6.56 4.31
N ASP A 103 9.54 -5.30 3.91
CA ASP A 103 8.46 -4.34 4.14
C ASP A 103 7.68 -4.14 2.85
N SER A 104 6.43 -4.62 2.80
CA SER A 104 5.54 -4.52 1.64
C SER A 104 4.35 -3.63 1.96
N GLY A 105 4.40 -2.38 1.47
CA GLY A 105 3.36 -1.37 1.70
C GLY A 105 2.29 -1.32 0.61
N ASP A 106 1.69 -0.14 0.43
CA ASP A 106 0.74 0.13 -0.68
C ASP A 106 1.46 0.41 -2.01
N GLY A 107 2.56 1.18 -1.99
CA GLY A 107 3.21 1.65 -3.22
C GLY A 107 4.54 0.99 -3.57
N VAL A 108 5.20 0.36 -2.60
CA VAL A 108 6.56 -0.18 -2.80
C VAL A 108 6.83 -1.30 -1.79
N THR A 109 7.65 -2.26 -2.20
CA THR A 109 8.20 -3.31 -1.33
C THR A 109 9.71 -3.13 -1.20
N HIS A 110 10.23 -3.11 0.02
CA HIS A 110 11.65 -2.98 0.32
C HIS A 110 12.17 -4.23 1.03
N ILE A 111 13.35 -4.67 0.61
CA ILE A 111 14.13 -5.69 1.31
C ILE A 111 15.35 -4.99 1.90
N CYS A 112 15.33 -4.76 3.20
CA CYS A 112 16.37 -4.02 3.91
C CYS A 112 17.09 -4.94 4.90
N PRO A 113 18.34 -5.33 4.62
CA PRO A 113 19.19 -6.01 5.59
C PRO A 113 19.76 -5.00 6.59
N VAL A 114 19.68 -5.37 7.87
CA VAL A 114 20.20 -4.63 9.01
C VAL A 114 21.16 -5.54 9.78
N TYR A 115 22.32 -5.01 10.12
CA TYR A 115 23.33 -5.72 10.88
C TYR A 115 23.82 -4.83 12.02
N GLU A 116 23.70 -5.31 13.26
CA GLU A 116 24.11 -4.59 14.48
C GLU A 116 23.61 -3.14 14.47
N GLU A 117 22.30 -2.94 14.27
CA GLU A 117 21.64 -1.62 14.23
C GLU A 117 21.86 -0.78 12.96
N PHE A 118 22.80 -1.17 12.10
CA PHE A 118 23.08 -0.47 10.85
C PHE A 118 22.34 -1.09 9.67
N ALA A 119 21.43 -0.32 9.07
CA ALA A 119 20.88 -0.65 7.76
C ALA A 119 21.98 -0.60 6.70
N LEU A 120 22.11 -1.63 5.87
CA LEU A 120 23.13 -1.73 4.82
C LEU A 120 22.54 -1.23 3.49
N PRO A 121 22.80 0.03 3.08
CA PRO A 121 22.09 0.62 1.94
C PRO A 121 22.49 -0.05 0.62
N HIS A 122 23.74 -0.48 0.50
CA HIS A 122 24.30 -1.15 -0.67
C HIS A 122 23.68 -2.54 -0.96
N LEU A 123 23.07 -3.18 0.06
CA LEU A 123 22.36 -4.45 -0.10
C LEU A 123 20.84 -4.27 -0.10
N THR A 124 20.34 -3.06 0.14
CA THR A 124 18.90 -2.80 0.15
C THR A 124 18.36 -2.89 -1.27
N ARG A 125 17.31 -3.70 -1.45
CA ARG A 125 16.62 -3.86 -2.73
C ARG A 125 15.23 -3.26 -2.63
N ARG A 126 14.83 -2.59 -3.71
CA ARG A 126 13.52 -1.98 -3.86
C ARG A 126 12.80 -2.65 -5.03
N LEU A 127 11.55 -3.02 -4.80
CA LEU A 127 10.64 -3.56 -5.79
C LEU A 127 9.42 -2.62 -5.88
N ASP A 128 9.17 -2.07 -7.07
CA ASP A 128 7.99 -1.24 -7.34
C ASP A 128 6.75 -2.11 -7.61
N ILE A 129 6.51 -3.08 -6.74
CA ILE A 129 5.31 -3.93 -6.72
C ILE A 129 4.83 -3.99 -5.28
N ALA A 130 3.58 -3.62 -5.05
CA ALA A 130 3.01 -3.55 -3.72
C ALA A 130 1.47 -3.67 -3.73
N GLY A 131 0.83 -3.26 -2.63
CA GLY A 131 -0.62 -3.39 -2.45
C GLY A 131 -1.47 -2.75 -3.55
N ARG A 132 -1.03 -1.61 -4.10
CA ARG A 132 -1.73 -0.88 -5.16
C ARG A 132 -1.71 -1.64 -6.48
N ASP A 133 -0.58 -2.26 -6.82
CA ASP A 133 -0.42 -3.05 -8.05
C ASP A 133 -1.26 -4.32 -8.00
N ILE A 134 -1.31 -4.98 -6.83
CA ILE A 134 -2.18 -6.14 -6.59
C ILE A 134 -3.65 -5.72 -6.76
N THR A 135 -4.07 -4.58 -6.21
CA THR A 135 -5.44 -4.09 -6.39
C THR A 135 -5.75 -3.80 -7.86
N ARG A 136 -4.82 -3.17 -8.61
CA ARG A 136 -5.01 -2.94 -10.06
C ARG A 136 -5.10 -4.25 -10.84
N TYR A 137 -4.27 -5.22 -10.48
CA TYR A 137 -4.28 -6.54 -11.09
C TYR A 137 -5.62 -7.26 -10.83
N LEU A 138 -6.14 -7.18 -9.60
CA LEU A 138 -7.45 -7.72 -9.26
C LEU A 138 -8.58 -7.07 -10.08
N ILE A 139 -8.55 -5.74 -10.28
CA ILE A 139 -9.50 -5.05 -11.17
C ILE A 139 -9.42 -5.62 -12.60
N LYS A 140 -8.21 -5.83 -13.12
CA LYS A 140 -8.00 -6.41 -14.46
C LYS A 140 -8.58 -7.83 -14.55
N LEU A 141 -8.38 -8.67 -13.53
CA LEU A 141 -8.94 -10.01 -13.47
C LEU A 141 -10.48 -10.00 -13.44
N LEU A 142 -11.08 -9.11 -12.63
CA LEU A 142 -12.53 -8.96 -12.55
C LEU A 142 -13.13 -8.45 -13.87
N LEU A 143 -12.41 -7.58 -14.59
CA LEU A 143 -12.82 -7.10 -15.90
C LEU A 143 -12.81 -8.22 -16.94
N LEU A 144 -11.80 -9.09 -16.95
CA LEU A 144 -11.75 -10.26 -17.83
C LEU A 144 -12.92 -11.22 -17.58
N ARG A 145 -13.44 -11.24 -16.35
CA ARG A 145 -14.61 -12.03 -15.96
C ARG A 145 -15.95 -11.38 -16.34
N GLY A 146 -15.93 -10.18 -16.93
CA GLY A 146 -17.13 -9.45 -17.35
C GLY A 146 -17.71 -8.52 -16.29
N TYR A 147 -17.04 -8.31 -15.16
CA TYR A 147 -17.44 -7.28 -14.21
C TYR A 147 -16.87 -5.93 -14.63
N ALA A 148 -17.74 -4.99 -14.99
CA ALA A 148 -17.36 -3.66 -15.43
C ALA A 148 -16.94 -2.75 -14.25
N PHE A 149 -15.77 -3.01 -13.67
CA PHE A 149 -15.15 -2.13 -12.68
C PHE A 149 -14.28 -1.07 -13.35
N ASN A 150 -14.38 0.17 -12.87
CA ASN A 150 -13.52 1.25 -13.31
C ASN A 150 -12.28 1.35 -12.39
N HIS A 151 -11.09 1.51 -13.00
CA HIS A 151 -9.82 1.58 -12.28
C HIS A 151 -9.76 2.69 -11.22
N THR A 152 -10.50 3.79 -11.39
CA THR A 152 -10.43 4.97 -10.50
C THR A 152 -11.57 5.02 -9.48
N ALA A 153 -12.80 4.75 -9.91
CA ALA A 153 -13.99 4.89 -9.06
C ALA A 153 -14.15 3.72 -8.09
N ASP A 154 -13.86 2.50 -8.56
CA ASP A 154 -14.09 1.28 -7.78
C ASP A 154 -12.83 0.77 -7.08
N PHE A 155 -11.71 1.50 -7.20
CA PHE A 155 -10.41 1.09 -6.66
C PHE A 155 -10.50 0.72 -5.18
N GLU A 156 -11.19 1.52 -4.38
CA GLU A 156 -11.33 1.33 -2.94
C GLU A 156 -12.21 0.11 -2.62
N THR A 157 -13.27 -0.09 -3.39
CA THR A 157 -14.13 -1.27 -3.28
C THR A 157 -13.33 -2.54 -3.53
N VAL A 158 -12.49 -2.55 -4.57
CA VAL A 158 -11.63 -3.69 -4.91
C VAL A 158 -10.48 -3.84 -3.92
N ARG A 159 -9.97 -2.75 -3.33
CA ARG A 159 -9.01 -2.81 -2.21
C ARG A 159 -9.61 -3.54 -1.01
N MET A 160 -10.85 -3.23 -0.64
CA MET A 160 -11.56 -3.93 0.43
C MET A 160 -11.83 -5.41 0.08
N MET A 161 -12.15 -5.72 -1.18
CA MET A 161 -12.29 -7.11 -1.63
C MET A 161 -10.96 -7.86 -1.50
N LYS A 162 -9.85 -7.25 -1.94
CA LYS A 162 -8.50 -7.80 -1.80
C LYS A 162 -8.20 -8.14 -0.35
N GLU A 163 -8.43 -7.20 0.56
CA GLU A 163 -8.11 -7.37 1.99
C GLU A 163 -8.98 -8.41 2.69
N LYS A 164 -10.18 -8.68 2.18
CA LYS A 164 -11.12 -9.64 2.79
C LYS A 164 -11.05 -11.05 2.20
N LEU A 165 -10.83 -11.18 0.88
CA LEU A 165 -11.01 -12.43 0.14
C LEU A 165 -9.72 -12.99 -0.43
N CYS A 166 -8.72 -12.15 -0.71
CA CYS A 166 -7.49 -12.66 -1.31
C CYS A 166 -6.62 -13.36 -0.26
N TYR A 167 -5.99 -14.44 -0.70
CA TYR A 167 -4.99 -15.18 0.07
C TYR A 167 -3.81 -15.54 -0.85
N ILE A 168 -2.72 -15.99 -0.24
CA ILE A 168 -1.54 -16.45 -0.96
C ILE A 168 -1.60 -17.98 -1.01
N GLY A 169 -1.73 -18.53 -2.22
CA GLY A 169 -1.69 -19.97 -2.44
C GLY A 169 -0.28 -20.53 -2.23
N TYR A 170 -0.16 -21.61 -1.46
CA TYR A 170 1.13 -22.27 -1.23
C TYR A 170 1.65 -22.96 -2.50
N ASN A 171 0.77 -23.71 -3.20
CA ASN A 171 1.08 -24.36 -4.46
C ASN A 171 0.07 -23.92 -5.53
N ILE A 172 0.53 -23.07 -6.44
CA ILE A 172 -0.31 -22.45 -7.49
C ILE A 172 -0.97 -23.49 -8.39
N GLU A 173 -0.27 -24.57 -8.78
CA GLU A 173 -0.84 -25.57 -9.68
C GLU A 173 -1.98 -26.36 -9.03
N THR A 174 -1.87 -26.62 -7.73
CA THR A 174 -2.91 -27.35 -6.99
C THR A 174 -4.11 -26.45 -6.75
N GLU A 175 -3.86 -25.21 -6.33
CA GLU A 175 -4.91 -24.20 -6.15
C GLU A 175 -5.68 -23.93 -7.45
N GLN A 176 -5.00 -23.91 -8.60
CA GLN A 176 -5.65 -23.76 -9.91
C GLN A 176 -6.56 -24.94 -10.27
N LYS A 177 -6.20 -26.18 -9.90
CA LYS A 177 -7.09 -27.33 -10.12
C LYS A 177 -8.29 -27.29 -9.20
N LEU A 178 -8.07 -27.02 -7.92
CA LEU A 178 -9.14 -26.86 -6.93
C LEU A 178 -10.11 -25.74 -7.33
N SER A 179 -9.58 -24.64 -7.85
CA SER A 179 -10.36 -23.52 -8.35
C SER A 179 -11.03 -23.78 -9.69
N LEU A 180 -10.81 -24.90 -10.38
CA LEU A 180 -11.56 -25.28 -11.59
C LEU A 180 -12.58 -26.38 -11.31
N GLU A 181 -12.22 -27.29 -10.40
CA GLU A 181 -12.96 -28.53 -10.14
C GLU A 181 -13.95 -28.40 -8.97
N THR A 182 -13.75 -27.42 -8.08
CA THR A 182 -14.48 -27.31 -6.82
C THR A 182 -14.96 -25.90 -6.52
N THR A 183 -16.09 -25.79 -5.79
CA THR A 183 -16.60 -24.50 -5.31
C THR A 183 -16.11 -24.13 -3.91
N VAL A 184 -15.05 -24.78 -3.41
CA VAL A 184 -14.58 -24.59 -2.02
C VAL A 184 -14.01 -23.20 -1.80
N LEU A 185 -13.42 -22.59 -2.83
CA LEU A 185 -12.79 -21.27 -2.78
C LEU A 185 -13.78 -20.11 -3.04
N VAL A 186 -15.08 -20.42 -3.12
CA VAL A 186 -16.11 -19.50 -3.61
C VAL A 186 -16.80 -18.82 -2.45
N GLU A 187 -16.45 -17.56 -2.21
CA GLU A 187 -17.12 -16.74 -1.20
C GLU A 187 -18.01 -15.66 -1.83
N PRO A 188 -19.25 -15.50 -1.33
CA PRO A 188 -20.11 -14.41 -1.75
C PRO A 188 -19.67 -13.09 -1.10
N TYR A 189 -19.31 -12.10 -1.92
CA TYR A 189 -19.08 -10.73 -1.44
C TYR A 189 -20.28 -9.85 -1.72
N THR A 190 -20.63 -8.96 -0.78
CA THR A 190 -21.65 -7.92 -0.99
C THR A 190 -20.99 -6.56 -0.88
N VAL A 191 -21.07 -5.75 -1.94
CA VAL A 191 -20.57 -4.38 -1.92
C VAL A 191 -21.54 -3.51 -1.12
N SER A 192 -21.04 -2.88 -0.07
CA SER A 192 -21.76 -1.86 0.70
C SER A 192 -21.81 -0.57 -0.12
N CYS A 193 -22.69 -0.51 -1.12
CA CYS A 193 -22.91 0.71 -1.87
C CYS A 193 -23.78 1.66 -1.02
N THR A 194 -23.21 2.77 -0.57
CA THR A 194 -23.92 3.82 0.19
C THR A 194 -24.81 4.70 -0.69
N GLN A 195 -24.84 4.50 -2.01
CA GLN A 195 -25.62 5.36 -2.92
C GLN A 195 -26.73 4.68 -3.72
N PHE A 196 -26.70 3.36 -3.96
CA PHE A 196 -27.84 2.67 -4.58
C PHE A 196 -27.96 1.23 -4.06
N HIS A 197 -29.19 0.83 -3.75
CA HIS A 197 -29.56 -0.50 -3.26
C HIS A 197 -29.42 -1.54 -4.40
N CYS A 198 -28.19 -1.88 -4.78
CA CYS A 198 -27.93 -2.94 -5.75
C CYS A 198 -27.22 -4.10 -5.05
N LYS A 199 -27.98 -5.12 -4.67
CA LYS A 199 -27.47 -6.39 -4.13
C LYS A 199 -26.74 -7.17 -5.22
N HIS A 200 -25.52 -6.77 -5.56
CA HIS A 200 -24.64 -7.61 -6.36
C HIS A 200 -23.97 -8.60 -5.39
N THR A 201 -24.40 -9.85 -5.48
CA THR A 201 -23.77 -10.97 -4.77
C THR A 201 -22.68 -11.49 -5.71
N TYR A 202 -21.42 -11.18 -5.42
CA TYR A 202 -20.31 -11.64 -6.25
C TYR A 202 -19.98 -13.07 -5.84
N ARG A 203 -20.27 -14.05 -6.70
CA ARG A 203 -19.88 -15.43 -6.50
C ARG A 203 -18.52 -15.64 -7.18
N LEU A 204 -17.42 -15.71 -6.43
CA LEU A 204 -16.11 -16.02 -7.01
C LEU A 204 -15.98 -17.53 -7.25
N GLY A 205 -16.63 -18.04 -8.31
CA GLY A 205 -16.79 -19.45 -8.67
C GLY A 205 -15.64 -20.02 -9.51
N PRO A 206 -15.50 -21.35 -9.60
CA PRO A 206 -14.38 -22.04 -10.24
C PRO A 206 -14.20 -21.86 -11.77
N GLU A 207 -14.93 -20.96 -12.42
CA GLU A 207 -14.65 -20.62 -13.83
C GLU A 207 -13.60 -19.49 -13.95
N ASP A 208 -12.79 -19.30 -12.91
CA ASP A 208 -11.78 -18.25 -12.80
C ASP A 208 -10.51 -18.46 -13.66
N HIS A 209 -10.43 -19.54 -14.48
CA HIS A 209 -9.49 -19.63 -15.60
C HIS A 209 -10.07 -20.42 -16.78
N ILE A 210 -10.41 -19.76 -17.89
CA ILE A 210 -10.51 -20.44 -19.19
C ILE A 210 -9.43 -19.88 -20.12
N GLN A 211 -8.46 -20.76 -20.42
CA GLN A 211 -7.49 -20.71 -21.52
C GLN A 211 -6.32 -19.72 -21.35
N LEU A 212 -5.40 -20.01 -20.41
CA LEU A 212 -3.98 -19.82 -20.73
C LEU A 212 -3.59 -20.95 -21.70
N LYS A 213 -3.59 -20.65 -23.00
CA LYS A 213 -2.75 -21.40 -23.95
C LYS A 213 -1.33 -21.43 -23.37
N LYS A 214 -0.74 -22.62 -23.30
CA LYS A 214 0.66 -22.92 -22.94
C LYS A 214 1.57 -21.71 -23.17
N GLY A 215 2.02 -21.08 -22.09
CA GLY A 215 2.80 -19.85 -22.20
C GLY A 215 2.87 -19.07 -20.90
N SER A 216 3.59 -19.63 -19.94
CA SER A 216 4.49 -18.87 -19.07
C SER A 216 3.94 -18.09 -17.87
N ALA A 217 3.92 -18.78 -16.72
CA ALA A 217 4.27 -18.19 -15.42
C ALA A 217 5.80 -18.20 -15.18
N ALA A 218 6.59 -18.79 -16.09
CA ALA A 218 8.04 -18.69 -16.08
C ALA A 218 8.56 -17.33 -16.61
N ASN A 219 7.74 -16.56 -17.35
CA ASN A 219 8.18 -15.30 -17.97
C ASN A 219 8.04 -14.07 -17.10
N PHE A 220 7.44 -14.14 -15.91
CA PHE A 220 7.36 -12.93 -15.05
C PHE A 220 8.74 -12.49 -14.51
N LEU A 221 9.74 -13.38 -14.56
CA LEU A 221 11.14 -13.09 -14.26
C LEU A 221 12.01 -12.82 -15.51
N GLU A 222 11.53 -13.14 -16.73
CA GLU A 222 12.30 -12.94 -17.97
C GLU A 222 12.05 -11.57 -18.64
N ASP A 223 10.93 -10.90 -18.35
CA ASP A 223 10.61 -9.57 -18.91
C ASP A 223 11.10 -8.39 -18.03
N LEU A 224 11.95 -8.66 -17.03
CA LEU A 224 12.69 -7.58 -16.36
C LEU A 224 13.79 -7.07 -17.31
N PRO A 225 13.92 -5.75 -17.55
CA PRO A 225 15.06 -5.23 -18.27
C PRO A 225 16.33 -5.63 -17.51
N GLN A 226 17.12 -6.53 -18.11
CA GLN A 226 18.48 -6.80 -17.67
C GLN A 226 19.26 -5.51 -17.87
N SER A 227 19.80 -4.98 -16.76
CA SER A 227 20.81 -3.91 -16.76
C SER A 227 22.07 -4.36 -17.46
#